data_AF-A0AAP8PIT3-F1
#
_entry.id   AF-A0AAP8PIT3-F1
#
_cell.length_a   1.000
_cell.length_b   1.000
_cell.length_c   1.000
_cell.angle_alpha   90.00
_cell.angle_beta   90.00
_cell.angle_gamma   90.00
#
_symmetry.space_group_name_H-M   'P 1'
#
loop_
_entity.id
_entity.type
_entity.pdbx_description
1 polymer ?
#
loop_
_entity_poly.entity_id
_entity_poly.type
_entity_poly.pdbx_seq_one_letter_code
_entity_poly.pdbx_strand_id
1 'polypeptide(L)'
;MLMSKPELWGWEKKSRTMLRFIKPGDVFCFKLTDEKYGFGRIISKVSIGHSAEIFDAFSKEPKVPDDLFSNAQVGSHPIILDAYSLFDKKISGEWRIIGHQEGQVKKFENTYFVYGALGNRKKVDMYGNSENVSDKDSEHYPPYMPSNDMHVRKLLAI
;
A
#
# COMPACT_ATOMS: atom_id res chain seq x y z
N MET A 1 0.63 -4.43 20.85
CA MET A 1 0.80 -2.95 20.91
C MET A 1 -0.31 -2.33 20.09
N LEU A 2 -1.09 -1.42 20.68
CA LEU A 2 -2.03 -0.59 19.91
C LEU A 2 -1.23 0.36 18.99
N MET A 3 -1.76 0.71 17.83
CA MET A 3 -1.09 1.64 16.91
C MET A 3 -0.94 3.03 17.55
N SER A 4 0.22 3.67 17.37
CA SER A 4 0.42 5.06 17.82
C SER A 4 -0.28 6.06 16.90
N LYS A 5 -0.36 7.32 17.32
CA LYS A 5 -0.69 8.41 16.38
C LYS A 5 0.45 8.54 15.36
N PRO A 6 0.16 8.69 14.05
CA PRO A 6 1.20 8.86 13.04
C PRO A 6 1.95 10.18 13.23
N GLU A 7 3.26 10.12 13.09
CA GLU A 7 4.13 11.28 12.96
C GLU A 7 4.19 11.69 11.48
N LEU A 8 3.53 12.79 11.14
CA LEU A 8 3.50 13.32 9.78
C LEU A 8 4.56 14.40 9.61
N TRP A 9 5.33 14.26 8.55
CA TRP A 9 6.43 15.13 8.18
C TRP A 9 6.09 16.11 7.05
N GLY A 10 5.05 15.80 6.28
CA GLY A 10 4.65 16.57 5.12
C GLY A 10 5.39 16.21 3.83
N TRP A 11 4.79 16.63 2.73
CA TRP A 11 5.18 16.31 1.35
C TRP A 11 6.60 16.74 0.97
N GLU A 12 7.07 17.87 1.51
CA GLU A 12 8.35 18.47 1.11
C GLU A 12 9.56 17.94 1.87
N LYS A 13 9.39 17.13 2.93
CA LYS A 13 10.53 16.63 3.71
C LYS A 13 11.44 15.71 2.89
N LYS A 14 10.85 14.82 2.09
CA LYS A 14 11.58 13.84 1.27
C LYS A 14 10.88 13.62 -0.07
N SER A 15 11.52 14.04 -1.16
CA SER A 15 11.02 13.82 -2.51
C SER A 15 11.20 12.37 -3.00
N ARG A 16 12.16 11.63 -2.41
CA ARG A 16 12.53 10.25 -2.73
C ARG A 16 12.82 9.47 -1.44
N THR A 17 12.43 8.20 -1.42
CA THR A 17 12.80 7.25 -0.36
C THR A 17 13.43 6.01 -1.00
N MET A 18 14.68 5.71 -0.67
CA MET A 18 15.34 4.50 -1.15
C MET A 18 14.61 3.25 -0.63
N LEU A 19 14.52 2.20 -1.46
CA LEU A 19 13.74 1.00 -1.19
C LEU A 19 14.09 0.34 0.15
N ARG A 20 15.38 0.34 0.51
CA ARG A 20 15.88 -0.23 1.78
C ARG A 20 15.42 0.50 3.04
N PHE A 21 14.87 1.70 2.90
CA PHE A 21 14.38 2.51 4.03
C PHE A 21 12.86 2.51 4.15
N ILE A 22 12.15 1.89 3.22
CA ILE A 22 10.70 1.72 3.30
C ILE A 22 10.42 0.63 4.33
N LYS A 23 9.53 0.91 5.28
CA LYS A 23 9.23 0.00 6.39
C LYS A 23 7.73 -0.06 6.70
N PRO A 24 7.25 -1.15 7.35
CA PRO A 24 5.90 -1.24 7.89
C PRO A 24 5.53 0.01 8.69
N GLY A 25 4.34 0.57 8.47
CA GLY A 25 3.87 1.77 9.14
C GLY A 25 4.22 3.08 8.43
N ASP A 26 5.06 3.07 7.40
CA ASP A 26 5.30 4.27 6.58
C ASP A 26 4.00 4.74 5.93
N VAL A 27 3.66 6.00 6.16
CA VAL A 27 2.51 6.68 5.55
C VAL A 27 3.00 7.39 4.31
N PHE A 28 2.31 7.18 3.19
CA PHE A 28 2.65 7.79 1.92
C PHE A 28 1.51 8.61 1.35
N CYS A 29 1.90 9.55 0.49
CA CYS A 29 1.01 10.37 -0.32
C CYS A 29 1.43 10.23 -1.79
N PHE A 30 0.46 10.32 -2.68
CA PHE A 30 0.71 10.29 -4.12
C PHE A 30 -0.20 11.26 -4.86
N LYS A 31 0.34 11.87 -5.91
CA LYS A 31 -0.38 12.85 -6.73
C LYS A 31 -1.21 12.14 -7.80
N LEU A 32 -2.52 12.30 -7.74
CA LEU A 32 -3.46 11.84 -8.77
C LEU A 32 -3.63 12.90 -9.86
N THR A 33 -3.93 14.13 -9.48
CA THR A 33 -3.99 15.28 -10.40
C THR A 33 -3.35 16.49 -9.73
N ASP A 34 -3.36 17.66 -10.37
CA ASP A 34 -2.85 18.89 -9.74
C ASP A 34 -3.60 19.27 -8.46
N GLU A 35 -4.87 18.86 -8.33
CA GLU A 35 -5.74 19.16 -7.18
C GLU A 35 -6.29 17.90 -6.51
N LYS A 36 -5.63 16.74 -6.68
CA LYS A 36 -6.07 15.50 -6.03
C LYS A 36 -4.87 14.67 -5.62
N TYR A 37 -4.82 14.39 -4.33
CA TYR A 37 -3.80 13.56 -3.70
C TYR A 37 -4.48 12.39 -3.00
N GLY A 38 -3.90 11.20 -3.17
CA GLY A 38 -4.27 9.99 -2.45
C GLY A 38 -3.26 9.67 -1.35
N PHE A 39 -3.67 8.77 -0.46
CA PHE A 39 -2.87 8.38 0.71
C PHE A 39 -2.90 6.88 0.91
N GLY A 40 -1.89 6.36 1.58
CA GLY A 40 -1.85 4.97 1.97
C GLY A 40 -0.78 4.69 3.02
N ARG A 41 -0.68 3.43 3.41
CA ARG A 41 0.26 2.97 4.43
C ARG A 41 0.89 1.65 4.04
N ILE A 42 2.20 1.54 4.25
CA ILE A 42 2.94 0.29 4.04
C ILE A 42 2.60 -0.68 5.16
N ILE A 43 2.22 -1.91 4.81
CA ILE A 43 1.91 -2.97 5.76
C ILE A 43 3.13 -3.85 6.01
N SER A 44 3.79 -4.30 4.94
CA SER A 44 4.95 -5.17 5.04
C SER A 44 5.79 -5.15 3.78
N LYS A 45 7.04 -5.60 3.90
CA LYS A 45 7.87 -5.97 2.75
C LYS A 45 7.52 -7.40 2.36
N VAL A 46 7.25 -7.61 1.09
CA VAL A 46 6.95 -8.94 0.52
C VAL A 46 7.93 -9.28 -0.61
N SER A 47 7.87 -10.50 -1.14
CA SER A 47 8.87 -10.99 -2.10
C SER A 47 8.95 -10.20 -3.42
N ILE A 48 7.86 -9.55 -3.84
CA ILE A 48 7.78 -8.82 -5.12
C ILE A 48 7.61 -7.30 -4.94
N GLY A 49 7.74 -6.77 -3.73
CA GLY A 49 7.50 -5.35 -3.46
C GLY A 49 7.12 -5.09 -2.01
N HIS A 50 6.14 -4.20 -1.82
CA HIS A 50 5.58 -3.91 -0.50
C HIS A 50 4.08 -4.05 -0.54
N SER A 51 3.49 -4.81 0.38
CA SER A 51 2.06 -4.78 0.59
C SER A 51 1.68 -3.47 1.27
N ALA A 52 0.59 -2.85 0.83
CA ALA A 52 0.12 -1.58 1.32
C ALA A 52 -1.41 -1.54 1.35
N GLU A 53 -1.95 -0.63 2.14
CA GLU A 53 -3.33 -0.21 1.99
C GLU A 53 -3.38 1.17 1.33
N ILE A 54 -4.30 1.35 0.38
CA ILE A 54 -4.67 2.64 -0.19
C ILE A 54 -5.95 3.09 0.48
N PHE A 55 -5.99 4.29 1.04
CA PHE A 55 -7.18 4.80 1.72
C PHE A 55 -8.19 5.39 0.72
N ASP A 56 -9.48 5.22 1.01
CA ASP A 56 -10.58 5.87 0.29
C ASP A 56 -10.76 7.33 0.77
N ALA A 57 -9.64 8.06 0.77
CA ALA A 57 -9.56 9.43 1.24
C ALA A 57 -8.67 10.24 0.31
N PHE A 58 -9.13 11.44 -0.02
CA PHE A 58 -8.46 12.32 -0.96
C PHE A 58 -8.38 13.74 -0.42
N SER A 59 -7.37 14.48 -0.86
CA SER A 59 -7.19 15.89 -0.51
C SER A 59 -6.81 16.71 -1.74
N LYS A 60 -7.14 18.00 -1.72
CA LYS A 60 -6.72 18.96 -2.76
C LYS A 60 -5.23 19.32 -2.66
N GLU A 61 -4.67 19.13 -1.48
CA GLU A 61 -3.27 19.41 -1.15
C GLU A 61 -2.61 18.12 -0.66
N PRO A 62 -1.28 18.00 -0.70
CA PRO A 62 -0.56 16.83 -0.21
C PRO A 62 -0.47 16.82 1.33
N LYS A 63 -1.61 17.04 1.98
CA LYS A 63 -1.82 17.06 3.42
C LYS A 63 -2.85 15.99 3.77
N VAL A 64 -2.47 15.11 4.68
CA VAL A 64 -3.33 14.05 5.19
C VAL A 64 -4.55 14.65 5.89
N PRO A 65 -5.78 14.20 5.59
CA PRO A 65 -6.97 14.60 6.35
C PRO A 65 -6.83 14.26 7.84
N ASP A 66 -7.24 15.18 8.71
CA ASP A 66 -7.03 15.06 10.17
C ASP A 66 -7.74 13.83 10.77
N ASP A 67 -8.83 13.38 10.15
CA ASP A 67 -9.66 12.26 10.60
C ASP A 67 -9.26 10.91 9.98
N LEU A 68 -8.30 10.89 9.04
CA LEU A 68 -7.95 9.70 8.25
C LEU A 68 -7.69 8.45 9.10
N PHE A 69 -6.99 8.61 10.22
CA PHE A 69 -6.55 7.51 11.07
C PHE A 69 -7.46 7.27 12.29
N SER A 70 -8.33 8.23 12.61
CA SER A 70 -9.30 8.10 13.72
C SER A 70 -10.66 7.60 13.27
N ASN A 71 -10.97 7.72 11.98
CA ASN A 71 -12.27 7.37 11.44
C ASN A 71 -12.28 5.91 10.94
N ALA A 72 -12.92 5.03 11.72
CA ALA A 72 -13.07 3.62 11.37
C ALA A 72 -13.90 3.37 10.09
N GLN A 73 -14.63 4.37 9.59
CA GLN A 73 -15.42 4.28 8.35
C GLN A 73 -14.57 4.51 7.09
N VAL A 74 -13.32 4.97 7.21
CA VAL A 74 -12.47 5.14 6.03
C VAL A 74 -12.13 3.76 5.46
N GLY A 75 -12.68 3.51 4.28
CA GLY A 75 -12.38 2.33 3.47
C GLY A 75 -10.92 2.29 3.06
N SER A 76 -10.44 1.09 2.73
CA SER A 76 -9.07 0.91 2.28
C SER A 76 -8.95 -0.30 1.37
N HIS A 77 -8.15 -0.18 0.31
CA HIS A 77 -7.87 -1.25 -0.63
C HIS A 77 -6.49 -1.87 -0.36
N PRO A 78 -6.41 -3.19 -0.05
CA PRO A 78 -5.14 -3.89 0.03
C PRO A 78 -4.52 -4.06 -1.37
N ILE A 79 -3.22 -3.82 -1.49
CA ILE A 79 -2.49 -3.89 -2.76
C ILE A 79 -1.03 -4.29 -2.55
N ILE A 80 -0.39 -4.85 -3.56
CA ILE A 80 1.07 -4.99 -3.61
C ILE A 80 1.64 -3.88 -4.51
N LEU A 81 2.53 -3.05 -3.98
CA LEU A 81 3.14 -1.93 -4.67
C LEU A 81 4.52 -2.29 -5.24
N ASP A 82 4.78 -1.85 -6.46
CA ASP A 82 6.13 -1.69 -7.01
C ASP A 82 6.82 -0.50 -6.34
N ALA A 83 7.19 -0.68 -5.07
CA ALA A 83 7.80 0.37 -4.28
C ALA A 83 9.14 0.86 -4.85
N TYR A 84 9.82 0.03 -5.65
CA TYR A 84 11.07 0.40 -6.29
C TYR A 84 10.83 1.48 -7.35
N SER A 85 9.86 1.28 -8.24
CA SER A 85 9.52 2.27 -9.27
C SER A 85 8.85 3.52 -8.69
N LEU A 86 7.97 3.34 -7.69
CA LEU A 86 7.17 4.42 -7.09
C LEU A 86 7.99 5.36 -6.21
N PHE A 87 8.77 4.84 -5.25
CA PHE A 87 9.41 5.64 -4.21
C PHE A 87 10.92 5.86 -4.42
N ASP A 88 11.62 4.85 -4.93
CA ASP A 88 13.09 4.87 -5.07
C ASP A 88 13.52 5.47 -6.40
N LYS A 89 13.08 4.86 -7.51
CA LYS A 89 13.46 5.29 -8.86
C LYS A 89 12.64 6.46 -9.37
N LYS A 90 11.45 6.73 -8.80
CA LYS A 90 10.60 7.86 -9.17
C LYS A 90 10.30 7.87 -10.69
N ILE A 91 10.05 6.68 -11.25
CA ILE A 91 9.76 6.51 -12.69
C ILE A 91 8.28 6.34 -13.00
N SER A 92 7.43 6.25 -11.97
CA SER A 92 5.99 6.05 -12.10
C SER A 92 5.25 6.92 -11.10
N GLY A 93 4.63 7.99 -11.60
CA GLY A 93 3.87 8.96 -10.80
C GLY A 93 4.72 9.72 -9.77
N GLU A 94 4.04 10.57 -9.00
CA GLU A 94 4.65 11.29 -7.88
C GLU A 94 4.19 10.72 -6.56
N TRP A 95 5.06 9.90 -5.96
CA TRP A 95 4.84 9.21 -4.68
C TRP A 95 5.90 9.60 -3.67
N ARG A 96 5.50 9.82 -2.40
CA ARG A 96 6.41 10.21 -1.31
C ARG A 96 5.99 9.59 0.02
N ILE A 97 6.97 9.16 0.81
CA ILE A 97 6.74 8.84 2.23
C ILE A 97 6.68 10.17 2.98
N ILE A 98 5.55 10.41 3.65
CA ILE A 98 5.24 11.69 4.31
C ILE A 98 5.07 11.57 5.81
N GLY A 99 5.26 10.38 6.37
CA GLY A 99 5.17 10.15 7.80
C GLY A 99 5.34 8.68 8.14
N HIS A 100 5.22 8.39 9.44
CA HIS A 100 5.35 7.04 9.95
C HIS A 100 4.40 6.82 11.13
N GLN A 101 3.85 5.62 11.24
CA GLN A 101 3.05 5.19 12.36
C GLN A 101 3.66 3.96 13.00
N GLU A 102 3.97 4.05 14.28
CA GLU A 102 4.54 2.92 15.02
C GLU A 102 3.45 1.90 15.39
N GLY A 103 3.85 0.63 15.40
CA GLY A 103 2.99 -0.51 15.71
C GLY A 103 2.62 -1.35 14.48
N GLN A 104 2.12 -2.55 14.74
CA GLN A 104 1.71 -3.49 13.68
C GLN A 104 0.26 -3.28 13.30
N VAL A 105 0.00 -3.19 11.99
CA VAL A 105 -1.35 -3.23 11.44
C VAL A 105 -1.78 -4.70 11.35
N LYS A 106 -2.71 -5.15 12.20
CA LYS A 106 -3.29 -6.52 12.13
C LYS A 106 -4.65 -6.57 11.41
N LYS A 107 -5.06 -5.49 10.75
CA LYS A 107 -6.37 -5.35 10.10
C LYS A 107 -6.58 -6.34 8.93
N PHE A 108 -5.51 -6.83 8.32
CA PHE A 108 -5.57 -7.60 7.06
C PHE A 108 -5.44 -9.11 7.25
N GLU A 109 -5.82 -9.61 8.44
CA GLU A 109 -6.02 -11.04 8.64
C GLU A 109 -7.03 -11.55 7.58
N ASN A 110 -6.70 -12.68 6.95
CA ASN A 110 -7.46 -13.28 5.85
C ASN A 110 -7.50 -12.51 4.52
N THR A 111 -6.62 -11.52 4.31
CA THR A 111 -6.41 -10.89 3.00
C THR A 111 -5.26 -11.56 2.27
N TYR A 112 -5.52 -12.08 1.08
CA TYR A 112 -4.54 -12.84 0.30
C TYR A 112 -4.48 -12.44 -1.17
N PHE A 113 -3.33 -12.69 -1.79
CA PHE A 113 -3.10 -12.63 -3.24
C PHE A 113 -2.57 -13.96 -3.74
N VAL A 114 -2.79 -14.30 -5.01
CA VAL A 114 -2.41 -15.61 -5.57
C VAL A 114 -1.39 -15.55 -6.72
N TYR A 115 -0.53 -16.56 -6.79
CA TYR A 115 0.38 -16.80 -7.91
C TYR A 115 0.63 -18.30 -8.11
N GLY A 116 1.42 -18.64 -9.14
CA GLY A 116 1.76 -20.03 -9.48
C GLY A 116 0.93 -20.58 -10.64
N ALA A 117 1.34 -21.73 -11.15
CA ALA A 117 0.64 -22.44 -12.22
C ALA A 117 -0.53 -23.27 -11.66
N LEU A 118 -1.43 -23.72 -12.54
CA LEU A 118 -2.47 -24.69 -12.18
C LEU A 118 -1.85 -25.96 -11.58
N GLY A 119 -2.49 -26.50 -10.53
CA GLY A 119 -1.98 -27.62 -9.74
C GLY A 119 -0.87 -27.27 -8.75
N ASN A 120 -0.36 -26.03 -8.76
CA ASN A 120 0.67 -25.56 -7.82
C ASN A 120 0.47 -24.08 -7.45
N ARG A 121 -0.78 -23.71 -7.13
CA ARG A 121 -1.13 -22.36 -6.71
C ARG A 121 -0.68 -22.10 -5.28
N LYS A 122 -0.24 -20.88 -5.05
CA LYS A 122 0.11 -20.35 -3.74
C LYS A 122 -0.64 -19.06 -3.49
N LYS A 123 -1.06 -18.86 -2.25
CA LYS A 123 -1.56 -17.57 -1.78
C LYS A 123 -0.58 -16.96 -0.79
N VAL A 124 -0.49 -15.63 -0.79
CA VAL A 124 0.40 -14.83 0.04
C VAL A 124 -0.44 -13.81 0.79
N ASP A 125 -0.26 -13.72 2.10
CA ASP A 125 -0.94 -12.69 2.90
C ASP A 125 -0.27 -11.31 2.79
N MET A 126 -0.88 -10.31 3.41
CA MET A 126 -0.34 -8.94 3.51
C MET A 126 0.93 -8.81 4.35
N TYR A 127 1.44 -9.91 4.93
CA TYR A 127 2.63 -9.95 5.78
C TYR A 127 3.77 -10.76 5.13
N GLY A 128 3.55 -11.28 3.92
CA GLY A 128 4.52 -12.05 3.16
C GLY A 128 4.53 -13.55 3.46
N ASN A 129 3.61 -14.05 4.30
CA ASN A 129 3.49 -15.49 4.55
C ASN A 129 2.82 -16.15 3.35
N SER A 130 3.38 -17.26 2.87
CA SER A 130 2.87 -18.00 1.73
C SER A 130 2.44 -19.41 2.11
N GLU A 131 1.31 -19.85 1.59
CA GLU A 131 0.83 -21.22 1.71
C GLU A 131 0.23 -21.73 0.40
N ASN A 132 0.11 -23.05 0.28
CA ASN A 132 -0.54 -23.67 -0.88
C ASN A 132 -2.04 -23.39 -0.85
N VAL A 133 -2.65 -23.28 -2.02
CA VAL A 133 -4.09 -23.11 -2.19
C VAL A 133 -4.56 -23.97 -3.35
N SER A 134 -5.80 -24.47 -3.30
CA SER A 134 -6.37 -25.20 -4.43
C SER A 134 -6.61 -24.28 -5.62
N ASP A 135 -6.64 -24.82 -6.84
CA ASP A 135 -6.94 -24.01 -8.04
C ASP A 135 -8.30 -23.32 -7.89
N LYS A 136 -9.31 -24.04 -7.42
CA LYS A 136 -10.68 -23.54 -7.20
C LYS A 136 -10.72 -22.40 -6.18
N ASP A 137 -10.05 -22.56 -5.03
CA ASP A 137 -10.05 -21.51 -4.02
C ASP A 137 -9.26 -20.29 -4.48
N SER A 138 -8.22 -20.49 -5.32
CA SER A 138 -7.38 -19.41 -5.82
C SER A 138 -8.13 -18.37 -6.66
N GLU A 139 -9.24 -18.75 -7.30
CA GLU A 139 -10.06 -17.88 -8.15
C GLU A 139 -10.73 -16.72 -7.38
N HIS A 140 -10.85 -16.84 -6.05
CA HIS A 140 -11.46 -15.82 -5.19
C HIS A 140 -10.50 -14.69 -4.79
N TYR A 141 -9.21 -14.84 -5.10
CA TYR A 141 -8.18 -13.89 -4.66
C TYR A 141 -7.61 -13.10 -5.84
N PRO A 142 -7.24 -11.83 -5.64
CA PRO A 142 -6.53 -11.05 -6.64
C PRO A 142 -5.14 -11.62 -6.94
N PRO A 143 -4.57 -11.33 -8.12
CA PRO A 143 -3.22 -11.77 -8.47
C PRO A 143 -2.16 -11.11 -7.58
N TYR A 144 -1.14 -11.87 -7.19
CA TYR A 144 0.03 -11.39 -6.48
C TYR A 144 1.01 -10.73 -7.47
N MET A 145 0.75 -9.45 -7.76
CA MET A 145 1.45 -8.67 -8.78
C MET A 145 1.81 -7.28 -8.26
N PRO A 146 3.03 -6.77 -8.54
CA PRO A 146 3.40 -5.44 -8.09
C PRO A 146 2.71 -4.36 -8.92
N SER A 147 2.12 -3.39 -8.23
CA SER A 147 1.31 -2.32 -8.81
C SER A 147 2.09 -1.01 -8.90
N ASN A 148 2.11 -0.41 -10.09
CA ASN A 148 2.68 0.91 -10.33
C ASN A 148 1.57 1.99 -10.24
N ASP A 149 1.89 3.23 -10.59
CA ASP A 149 0.97 4.37 -10.50
C ASP A 149 -0.30 4.15 -11.36
N MET A 150 -0.15 3.59 -12.56
CA MET A 150 -1.28 3.33 -13.46
C MET A 150 -2.24 2.28 -12.88
N HIS A 151 -1.70 1.20 -12.29
CA HIS A 151 -2.52 0.18 -11.64
C HIS A 151 -3.33 0.75 -10.48
N VAL A 152 -2.73 1.63 -9.67
CA VAL A 152 -3.43 2.29 -8.55
C VAL A 152 -4.52 3.22 -9.05
N ARG A 153 -4.27 4.02 -10.09
CA ARG A 153 -5.29 4.90 -10.70
C ARG A 153 -6.50 4.10 -11.17
N LYS A 154 -6.25 2.99 -11.87
CA LYS A 154 -7.31 2.09 -12.33
C LYS A 154 -8.09 1.48 -11.16
N LEU A 155 -7.43 1.08 -10.07
CA LEU A 155 -8.07 0.59 -8.85
C LEU A 155 -9.02 1.64 -8.26
N LEU A 156 -8.64 2.91 -8.29
CA LEU A 156 -9.42 4.03 -7.77
C LEU A 156 -10.46 4.58 -8.78
N ALA A 157 -10.55 3.99 -9.98
CA ALA A 157 -11.38 4.45 -11.09
C ALA A 157 -11.15 5.93 -11.48
N ILE A 158 -9.87 6.35 -11.51
CA ILE A 158 -9.43 7.71 -11.88
C ILE A 158 -8.52 7.65 -13.10
#